data_AF-A0A1V5JNV4-F1
#
_entry.id   AF-A0A1V5JNV4-F1
#
_cell.length_a   1.000
_cell.length_b   1.000
_cell.length_c   1.000
_cell.angle_alpha   90.00
_cell.angle_beta   90.00
_cell.angle_gamma   90.00
#
_symmetry.space_group_name_H-M   'P 1'
#
loop_
_entity.id
_entity.type
_entity.pdbx_description
1 polymer ?
#
loop_
_entity_poly.entity_id
_entity_poly.type
_entity_poly.pdbx_seq_one_letter_code
_entity_poly.pdbx_strand_id
1 'polypeptide(L)'
;MLSSLYLAAAIIGITLCMGHQAGVGGIFLLAPFKIQPLWYSPWIPAFFVISSFFAGLCFVLLEGSLSQRLFANRVSSAHAASHDDISFGLARLSVGIMLCYLALKLAELVMTGEYKLLVADSYGYWYAVELLGFVLAPALVLLKGLHARDLAVVKYGAGLALIGIALNRFNLSLIAYNYEITAGRYVPTFMEVIVTLTVLSLEFWVYRLIINRLPVVGEGPDWLPGH
;
A
#
# COMPACT_ATOMS: atom_id res chain seq x y z
N MET A 1 4.70 5.64 -33.79
CA MET A 1 3.27 5.41 -33.58
C MET A 1 3.01 4.57 -32.32
N LEU A 2 3.62 3.38 -32.18
CA LEU A 2 3.50 2.57 -30.96
C LEU A 2 3.92 3.28 -29.67
N SER A 3 5.04 4.02 -29.68
CA SER A 3 5.52 4.80 -28.51
C SER A 3 4.48 5.80 -27.96
N SER A 4 3.79 6.51 -28.85
CA SER A 4 2.72 7.44 -28.47
C SER A 4 1.51 6.73 -27.88
N LEU A 5 1.19 5.53 -28.37
CA LEU A 5 0.08 4.73 -27.84
C LEU A 5 0.41 4.17 -26.46
N TYR A 6 1.66 3.72 -26.24
CA TYR A 6 2.13 3.29 -24.91
C TYR A 6 2.09 4.43 -23.90
N LEU A 7 2.55 5.63 -24.29
CA LEU A 7 2.48 6.81 -23.43
C LEU A 7 1.03 7.17 -23.08
N ALA A 8 0.14 7.19 -24.07
CA ALA A 8 -1.28 7.46 -23.86
C ALA A 8 -1.91 6.43 -22.92
N ALA A 9 -1.65 5.13 -23.14
CA ALA A 9 -2.15 4.06 -22.29
C ALA A 9 -1.61 4.18 -20.85
N ALA A 10 -0.34 4.54 -20.68
CA ALA A 10 0.26 4.76 -19.37
C ALA A 10 -0.41 5.94 -18.64
N ILE A 11 -0.61 7.06 -19.32
CA ILE A 11 -1.29 8.24 -18.74
C ILE A 11 -2.72 7.90 -18.33
N ILE A 12 -3.47 7.20 -19.19
CA ILE A 12 -4.85 6.77 -18.89
C ILE A 12 -4.85 5.82 -17.70
N GLY A 13 -3.95 4.83 -17.66
CA GLY A 13 -3.83 3.90 -16.55
C GLY A 13 -3.53 4.60 -15.23
N ILE A 14 -2.54 5.49 -15.21
CA ILE A 14 -2.18 6.27 -14.02
C ILE A 14 -3.36 7.14 -13.56
N THR A 15 -4.02 7.83 -14.49
CA THR A 15 -5.18 8.68 -14.18
C THR A 15 -6.34 7.88 -13.62
N LEU A 16 -6.65 6.72 -14.21
CA LEU A 16 -7.70 5.83 -13.76
C LEU A 16 -7.41 5.28 -12.36
N CYS A 17 -6.17 4.82 -12.11
CA CYS A 17 -5.76 4.31 -10.80
C CYS A 17 -5.84 5.38 -9.72
N MET A 18 -5.32 6.59 -9.99
CA MET A 18 -5.41 7.71 -9.04
C MET A 18 -6.87 8.11 -8.80
N GLY A 19 -7.67 8.24 -9.86
CA GLY A 19 -9.08 8.59 -9.77
C GLY A 19 -9.89 7.56 -8.98
N HIS A 20 -9.62 6.27 -9.18
CA HIS A 20 -10.28 5.20 -8.43
C HIS A 20 -9.93 5.27 -6.94
N GLN A 21 -8.64 5.38 -6.59
CA GLN A 21 -8.20 5.45 -5.19
C GLN A 21 -8.72 6.71 -4.50
N ALA A 22 -8.71 7.86 -5.20
CA ALA A 22 -9.32 9.09 -4.72
C ALA A 22 -10.84 8.96 -4.53
N GLY A 23 -11.53 8.31 -5.48
CA GLY A 23 -12.97 8.09 -5.43
C GLY A 23 -13.39 7.21 -4.24
N VAL A 24 -12.67 6.12 -3.98
CA VAL A 24 -12.88 5.28 -2.79
C VAL A 24 -12.69 6.09 -1.51
N GLY A 25 -11.65 6.92 -1.43
CA GLY A 25 -11.47 7.86 -0.32
C GLY A 25 -12.60 8.91 -0.21
N GLY A 26 -13.14 9.36 -1.36
CA GLY A 26 -14.20 10.36 -1.44
C GLY A 26 -15.55 9.90 -0.90
N ILE A 27 -15.84 8.60 -0.93
CA ILE A 27 -17.08 8.06 -0.36
C ILE A 27 -17.17 8.38 1.15
N PHE A 28 -16.03 8.39 1.85
CA PHE A 28 -15.99 8.72 3.28
C PHE A 28 -16.35 10.19 3.57
N LEU A 29 -16.17 11.10 2.61
CA LEU A 29 -16.59 12.49 2.75
C LEU A 29 -18.12 12.66 2.74
N LEU A 30 -18.86 11.68 2.19
CA LEU A 30 -20.32 11.72 2.13
C LEU A 30 -20.99 11.43 3.49
N ALA A 31 -20.24 10.94 4.47
CA ALA A 31 -20.74 10.56 5.79
C ALA A 31 -19.99 11.26 6.94
N PRO A 32 -19.96 12.61 6.98
CA PRO A 32 -19.12 13.36 7.93
C PRO A 32 -19.48 13.10 9.39
N PHE A 33 -20.76 12.90 9.71
CA PHE A 33 -21.22 12.66 11.08
C PHE A 33 -20.99 11.22 11.57
N LYS A 34 -20.55 10.32 10.70
CA LYS A 34 -20.28 8.92 11.07
C LYS A 34 -18.81 8.65 11.35
N ILE A 35 -17.91 9.57 11.00
CA ILE A 35 -16.47 9.37 11.13
C ILE A 35 -15.99 10.10 12.38
N GLN A 36 -15.18 9.41 13.20
CA GLN A 36 -14.55 10.02 14.37
C GLN A 36 -13.67 11.21 13.92
N PRO A 37 -13.73 12.38 14.59
CA PRO A 37 -13.09 13.61 14.12
C PRO A 37 -11.61 13.48 13.73
N LEU A 38 -10.80 12.72 14.47
CA LEU A 38 -9.36 12.56 14.20
C LEU A 38 -9.06 11.90 12.85
N TRP A 39 -9.99 11.10 12.32
CA TRP A 39 -9.86 10.46 11.01
C TRP A 39 -10.61 11.22 9.92
N TYR A 40 -11.50 12.15 10.27
CA TYR A 40 -12.24 12.94 9.29
C TYR A 40 -11.41 14.12 8.79
N SER A 41 -11.16 14.14 7.48
CA SER A 41 -10.45 15.22 6.82
C SER A 41 -10.99 15.45 5.42
N PRO A 42 -11.17 16.70 4.96
CA PRO A 42 -11.42 16.98 3.55
C PRO A 42 -10.34 16.38 2.61
N TRP A 43 -9.15 16.10 3.14
CA TRP A 43 -8.01 15.54 2.43
C TRP A 43 -7.97 13.99 2.40
N ILE A 44 -8.98 13.28 2.93
CA ILE A 44 -9.06 11.81 2.87
C ILE A 44 -8.80 11.27 1.44
N PRO A 45 -9.40 11.80 0.36
CA PRO A 45 -9.14 11.31 -0.99
C PRO A 45 -7.66 11.35 -1.38
N ALA A 46 -6.95 12.43 -1.02
CA ALA A 46 -5.52 12.58 -1.29
C ALA A 46 -4.70 11.59 -0.46
N PHE A 47 -5.05 11.41 0.83
CA PHE A 47 -4.39 10.43 1.70
C PHE A 47 -4.56 9.00 1.17
N PHE A 48 -5.69 8.64 0.58
CA PHE A 48 -5.88 7.33 -0.05
C PHE A 48 -4.93 7.13 -1.22
N VAL A 49 -4.81 8.12 -2.11
CA VAL A 49 -3.91 8.04 -3.27
C VAL A 49 -2.45 7.93 -2.83
N ILE A 50 -2.00 8.82 -1.93
CA ILE A 50 -0.62 8.81 -1.43
C ILE A 50 -0.30 7.48 -0.75
N SER A 51 -1.22 6.96 0.07
CA SER A 51 -0.96 5.72 0.77
C SER A 51 -0.95 4.50 -0.15
N SER A 52 -1.77 4.50 -1.19
CA SER A 52 -1.79 3.43 -2.20
C SER A 52 -0.50 3.39 -3.04
N PHE A 53 0.22 4.51 -3.21
CA PHE A 53 1.54 4.49 -3.87
C PHE A 53 2.57 3.67 -3.09
N PHE A 54 2.77 3.95 -1.80
CA PHE A 54 3.74 3.18 -1.02
C PHE A 54 3.26 1.75 -0.75
N ALA A 55 1.94 1.51 -0.68
CA ALA A 55 1.36 0.17 -0.66
C ALA A 55 1.79 -0.64 -1.89
N GLY A 56 1.55 -0.09 -3.09
CA GLY A 56 1.87 -0.74 -4.35
C GLY A 56 3.37 -1.05 -4.48
N LEU A 57 4.23 -0.09 -4.11
CA LEU A 57 5.67 -0.29 -4.14
C LEU A 57 6.14 -1.39 -3.17
N CYS A 58 5.57 -1.44 -1.95
CA CYS A 58 5.88 -2.50 -0.99
C CYS A 58 5.37 -3.87 -1.45
N PHE A 59 4.20 -3.91 -2.08
CA PHE A 59 3.64 -5.14 -2.65
C PHE A 59 4.53 -5.69 -3.77
N VAL A 60 4.91 -4.85 -4.75
CA VAL A 60 5.80 -5.23 -5.85
C VAL A 60 7.16 -5.71 -5.33
N LEU A 61 7.69 -5.08 -4.29
CA LEU A 61 8.94 -5.52 -3.65
C LEU A 61 8.83 -6.95 -3.09
N LEU A 62 7.74 -7.25 -2.38
CA LEU A 62 7.51 -8.59 -1.84
C LEU A 62 7.26 -9.61 -2.95
N GLU A 63 6.44 -9.27 -3.92
CA GLU A 63 6.08 -10.13 -5.04
C GLU A 63 7.31 -10.48 -5.90
N GLY A 64 8.12 -9.48 -6.25
CA GLY A 64 9.39 -9.69 -6.96
C GLY A 64 10.31 -10.64 -6.19
N SER A 65 10.39 -10.47 -4.87
CA SER A 65 11.18 -11.36 -4.02
C SER A 65 10.67 -12.80 -3.94
N LEU A 66 9.35 -12.99 -4.02
CA LEU A 66 8.72 -14.30 -4.04
C LEU A 66 8.91 -14.98 -5.40
N SER A 67 8.79 -14.21 -6.49
CA SER A 67 9.05 -14.65 -7.85
C SER A 67 10.48 -15.17 -8.02
N GLN A 68 11.48 -14.44 -7.49
CA GLN A 68 12.87 -14.90 -7.47
C GLN A 68 13.04 -16.26 -6.76
N ARG A 69 12.34 -16.45 -5.64
CA ARG A 69 12.42 -17.70 -4.87
C ARG A 69 11.71 -18.87 -5.57
N LEU A 70 10.56 -18.63 -6.19
CA LEU A 70 9.75 -19.66 -6.85
C LEU A 70 10.26 -20.02 -8.25
N PHE A 71 10.88 -19.07 -8.94
CA PHE A 71 11.42 -19.24 -10.30
C PHE A 71 12.96 -19.22 -10.35
N ALA A 72 13.63 -19.52 -9.22
CA ALA A 72 15.09 -19.55 -9.12
C ALA A 72 15.76 -20.38 -10.24
N ASN A 73 15.10 -21.42 -10.75
CA ASN A 73 15.59 -22.28 -11.83
C ASN A 73 15.52 -21.64 -13.23
N ARG A 74 14.93 -20.45 -13.38
CA ARG A 74 14.76 -19.73 -14.66
C ARG A 74 15.44 -18.36 -14.70
N VAL A 75 16.01 -17.90 -13.58
CA VAL A 75 16.63 -16.57 -13.47
C VAL A 75 18.14 -16.71 -13.63
N SER A 76 18.69 -16.07 -14.67
CA SER A 76 20.15 -15.94 -14.85
C SER A 76 20.75 -15.11 -13.72
N SER A 77 21.97 -15.44 -13.27
CA SER A 77 22.68 -14.78 -12.16
C SER A 77 22.83 -13.26 -12.33
N ALA A 78 22.87 -12.76 -13.57
CA ALA A 78 22.89 -11.32 -13.87
C ALA A 78 21.55 -10.61 -13.59
N HIS A 79 20.41 -11.31 -13.75
CA HIS A 79 19.07 -10.79 -13.42
C HIS A 79 18.79 -10.80 -11.90
N ALA A 80 19.50 -11.63 -11.14
CA ALA A 80 19.38 -11.65 -9.69
C ALA A 80 20.01 -10.40 -9.04
N ALA A 81 21.16 -9.93 -9.54
CA ALA A 81 21.84 -8.74 -9.02
C ALA A 81 21.09 -7.44 -9.33
N SER A 82 20.52 -7.31 -10.54
CA SER A 82 19.70 -6.14 -10.90
C SER A 82 18.41 -6.05 -10.09
N HIS A 83 17.85 -7.20 -9.69
CA HIS A 83 16.65 -7.27 -8.88
C HIS A 83 16.86 -6.72 -7.46
N ASP A 84 18.03 -6.93 -6.86
CA ASP A 84 18.34 -6.41 -5.53
C ASP A 84 18.47 -4.88 -5.54
N ASP A 85 19.14 -4.32 -6.54
CA ASP A 85 19.24 -2.86 -6.72
C ASP A 85 17.87 -2.21 -6.96
N ILE A 86 17.02 -2.84 -7.78
CA ILE A 86 15.63 -2.41 -7.97
C ILE A 86 14.86 -2.46 -6.65
N SER A 87 15.01 -3.54 -5.87
CA SER A 87 14.32 -3.71 -4.59
C SER A 87 14.71 -2.61 -3.59
N PHE A 88 16.00 -2.26 -3.51
CA PHE A 88 16.45 -1.14 -2.69
C PHE A 88 15.96 0.21 -3.24
N GLY A 89 15.87 0.39 -4.56
CA GLY A 89 15.28 1.57 -5.18
C GLY A 89 13.81 1.76 -4.81
N LEU A 90 13.00 0.69 -4.92
CA LEU A 90 11.60 0.66 -4.54
C LEU A 90 11.43 0.97 -3.04
N ALA A 91 12.22 0.34 -2.18
CA ALA A 91 12.19 0.60 -0.74
C ALA A 91 12.52 2.07 -0.41
N ARG A 92 13.51 2.68 -1.08
CA ARG A 92 13.86 4.09 -0.87
C ARG A 92 12.72 5.02 -1.25
N LEU A 93 12.07 4.75 -2.38
CA LEU A 93 10.91 5.53 -2.82
C LEU A 93 9.73 5.36 -1.84
N SER A 94 9.45 4.13 -1.41
CA SER A 94 8.41 3.85 -0.41
C SER A 94 8.63 4.64 0.87
N VAL A 95 9.85 4.65 1.42
CA VAL A 95 10.19 5.44 2.62
C VAL A 95 9.92 6.92 2.40
N GLY A 96 10.36 7.49 1.27
CA GLY A 96 10.13 8.90 0.97
C GLY A 96 8.65 9.27 0.95
N ILE A 97 7.82 8.42 0.32
CA ILE A 97 6.37 8.62 0.26
C ILE A 97 5.73 8.44 1.65
N MET A 98 6.16 7.45 2.43
CA MET A 98 5.65 7.23 3.79
C MET A 98 5.95 8.40 4.73
N LEU A 99 7.16 8.97 4.65
CA LEU A 99 7.53 10.15 5.43
C LEU A 99 6.74 11.40 4.98
N CYS A 100 6.53 11.56 3.67
CA CYS A 100 5.67 12.62 3.13
C CYS A 100 4.23 12.47 3.63
N TYR A 101 3.67 11.27 3.57
CA TYR A 101 2.34 10.95 4.11
C TYR A 101 2.24 11.30 5.59
N LEU A 102 3.23 10.90 6.39
CA LEU A 102 3.29 11.19 7.82
C LEU A 102 3.35 12.70 8.08
N ALA A 103 4.19 13.43 7.36
CA ALA A 103 4.30 14.88 7.48
C ALA A 103 2.98 15.59 7.14
N LEU A 104 2.30 15.16 6.08
CA LEU A 104 0.98 15.70 5.70
C LEU A 104 -0.07 15.40 6.75
N LYS A 105 -0.07 14.21 7.34
CA LYS A 105 -0.99 13.84 8.44
C LYS A 105 -0.75 14.67 9.70
N LEU A 106 0.51 14.90 10.06
CA LEU A 106 0.85 15.76 11.19
C LEU A 106 0.46 17.22 10.94
N ALA A 107 0.71 17.73 9.73
CA ALA A 107 0.30 19.09 9.35
C ALA A 107 -1.22 19.25 9.43
N GLU A 108 -1.97 18.26 8.93
CA GLU A 108 -3.42 18.23 9.00
C GLU A 108 -3.94 18.29 10.45
N LEU A 109 -3.38 17.47 11.33
CA LEU A 109 -3.75 17.44 12.75
C LEU A 109 -3.49 18.79 13.46
N VAL A 110 -2.42 19.50 13.09
CA VAL A 110 -2.13 20.84 13.61
C VAL A 110 -3.14 21.86 13.07
N MET A 111 -3.50 21.77 11.79
CA MET A 111 -4.45 22.69 11.14
C MET A 111 -5.88 22.53 11.65
N THR A 112 -6.34 21.30 11.91
CA THR A 112 -7.68 21.04 12.45
C THR A 112 -7.78 21.39 13.94
N GLY A 113 -6.66 21.52 14.64
CA GLY A 113 -6.62 21.82 16.08
C GLY A 113 -7.07 20.65 16.95
N GLU A 114 -7.27 19.47 16.35
CA GLU A 114 -7.79 18.27 17.01
C GLU A 114 -6.73 17.49 17.78
N TYR A 115 -5.48 17.96 17.82
CA TYR A 115 -4.40 17.38 18.64
C TYR A 115 -4.79 17.23 20.13
N LYS A 116 -5.74 18.02 20.62
CA LYS A 116 -6.27 17.92 21.99
C LYS A 116 -7.03 16.61 22.23
N LEU A 117 -7.64 16.03 21.20
CA LEU A 117 -8.34 14.75 21.25
C LEU A 117 -7.36 13.56 21.32
N LEU A 118 -6.08 13.74 20.97
CA LEU A 118 -5.07 12.68 21.08
C LEU A 118 -4.81 12.24 22.52
N VAL A 119 -4.93 13.16 23.48
CA VAL A 119 -4.63 12.91 24.91
C VAL A 119 -5.90 12.65 25.71
N ALA A 120 -7.05 13.14 25.23
CA ALA A 120 -8.30 13.13 25.96
C ALA A 120 -9.10 11.82 25.85
N ASP A 121 -8.88 11.02 24.81
CA ASP A 121 -9.74 9.86 24.50
C ASP A 121 -8.94 8.60 24.14
N SER A 122 -9.53 7.42 24.37
CA SER A 122 -8.95 6.10 24.04
C SER A 122 -8.67 5.96 22.54
N TYR A 123 -9.47 6.62 21.71
CA TYR A 123 -9.28 6.70 20.26
C TYR A 123 -8.03 7.50 19.86
N GLY A 124 -7.61 8.49 20.65
CA GLY A 124 -6.39 9.25 20.42
C GLY A 124 -5.13 8.38 20.48
N TYR A 125 -5.06 7.47 21.46
CA TYR A 125 -3.98 6.49 21.55
C TYR A 125 -3.98 5.52 20.37
N TRP A 126 -5.16 5.09 19.90
CA TRP A 126 -5.26 4.22 18.72
C TRP A 126 -4.76 4.92 17.45
N TYR A 127 -5.14 6.18 17.24
CA TYR A 127 -4.63 7.00 16.14
C TYR A 127 -3.10 7.15 16.20
N ALA A 128 -2.54 7.37 17.40
CA ALA A 128 -1.10 7.45 17.58
C ALA A 128 -0.39 6.12 17.29
N VAL A 129 -0.96 4.99 17.73
CA VAL A 129 -0.44 3.65 17.40
C VAL A 129 -0.50 3.40 15.89
N GLU A 130 -1.54 3.88 15.22
CA GLU A 130 -1.64 3.80 13.76
C GLU A 130 -0.54 4.58 13.06
N LEU A 131 -0.40 5.87 13.35
CA LEU A 131 0.60 6.73 12.71
C LEU A 131 2.04 6.30 13.06
N LEU A 132 2.32 6.06 14.35
CA LEU A 132 3.67 5.77 14.82
C LEU A 132 4.05 4.30 14.62
N GLY A 133 3.11 3.38 14.87
CA GLY A 133 3.35 1.95 14.76
C GLY A 133 3.26 1.42 13.34
N PHE A 134 2.32 1.91 12.53
CA PHE A 134 2.02 1.32 11.22
C PHE A 134 2.46 2.18 10.02
N VAL A 135 2.88 3.42 10.25
CA VAL A 135 3.53 4.24 9.20
C VAL A 135 4.99 4.52 9.55
N LEU A 136 5.26 5.08 10.73
CA LEU A 136 6.64 5.45 11.10
C LEU A 136 7.52 4.21 11.34
N ALA A 137 7.06 3.22 12.11
CA ALA A 137 7.87 2.03 12.39
C ALA A 137 8.29 1.28 11.10
N PRO A 138 7.41 0.95 10.14
CA PRO A 138 7.84 0.32 8.89
C PRO A 138 8.76 1.22 8.06
N ALA A 139 8.57 2.54 8.07
CA ALA A 139 9.51 3.47 7.41
C ALA A 139 10.92 3.40 8.04
N LEU A 140 11.01 3.33 9.38
CA LEU A 140 12.29 3.17 10.09
C LEU A 140 12.94 1.80 9.83
N VAL A 141 12.14 0.73 9.78
CA VAL A 141 12.63 -0.61 9.45
C VAL A 141 13.18 -0.65 8.03
N LEU A 142 12.46 -0.08 7.06
CA LEU A 142 12.92 0.04 5.68
C LEU A 142 14.20 0.88 5.59
N LEU A 143 14.28 2.01 6.29
CA LEU A 143 15.50 2.82 6.39
C LEU A 143 16.68 2.03 6.97
N LYS A 144 16.46 1.25 8.03
CA LYS A 144 17.51 0.41 8.61
C LYS A 144 17.97 -0.66 7.62
N GLY A 145 17.04 -1.31 6.91
CA GLY A 145 17.34 -2.28 5.87
C GLY A 145 18.11 -1.68 4.70
N LEU A 146 17.77 -0.45 4.30
CA LEU A 146 18.48 0.30 3.26
C LEU A 146 19.92 0.64 3.67
N HIS A 147 20.13 1.10 4.90
CA HIS A 147 21.47 1.42 5.41
C HIS A 147 22.35 0.18 5.59
N ALA A 148 21.79 -0.90 6.14
CA ALA A 148 22.49 -2.16 6.33
C ALA A 148 22.65 -2.97 5.03
N ARG A 149 22.01 -2.54 3.93
CA ARG A 149 21.82 -3.29 2.69
C ARG A 149 21.36 -4.73 2.93
N ASP A 150 20.42 -4.89 3.86
CA ASP A 150 19.84 -6.18 4.22
C ASP A 150 18.44 -6.33 3.60
N LEU A 151 18.38 -7.16 2.55
CA LEU A 151 17.16 -7.43 1.81
C LEU A 151 16.08 -8.12 2.68
N ALA A 152 16.47 -8.91 3.68
CA ALA A 152 15.51 -9.58 4.56
C ALA A 152 14.79 -8.55 5.46
N VAL A 153 15.54 -7.58 5.99
CA VAL A 153 14.98 -6.48 6.78
C VAL A 153 14.08 -5.59 5.91
N VAL A 154 14.48 -5.32 4.66
CA VAL A 154 13.65 -4.56 3.71
C VAL A 154 12.33 -5.28 3.43
N LYS A 155 12.35 -6.60 3.18
CA LYS A 155 11.13 -7.39 2.98
C LYS A 155 10.24 -7.37 4.23
N TYR A 156 10.82 -7.53 5.41
CA TYR A 156 10.08 -7.47 6.66
C TYR A 156 9.40 -6.09 6.84
N GLY A 157 10.12 -5.01 6.57
CA GLY A 157 9.57 -3.65 6.60
C GLY A 157 8.43 -3.43 5.59
N ALA A 158 8.58 -3.95 4.37
CA ALA A 158 7.54 -3.88 3.34
C ALA A 158 6.27 -4.66 3.74
N GLY A 159 6.43 -5.85 4.35
CA GLY A 159 5.30 -6.61 4.90
C GLY A 159 4.59 -5.87 6.02
N LEU A 160 5.35 -5.27 6.93
CA LEU A 160 4.78 -4.46 8.01
C LEU A 160 4.04 -3.23 7.47
N ALA A 161 4.57 -2.57 6.44
CA ALA A 161 3.90 -1.44 5.78
C ALA A 161 2.55 -1.84 5.16
N LEU A 162 2.48 -3.00 4.49
CA LEU A 162 1.23 -3.50 3.90
C LEU A 162 0.18 -3.83 4.97
N ILE A 163 0.59 -4.47 6.06
CA ILE A 163 -0.29 -4.72 7.21
C ILE A 163 -0.79 -3.40 7.78
N GLY A 164 0.10 -2.42 7.92
CA GLY A 164 -0.24 -1.09 8.41
C GLY A 164 -1.27 -0.37 7.54
N ILE A 165 -1.15 -0.46 6.21
CA ILE A 165 -2.13 0.11 5.29
C ILE A 165 -3.45 -0.64 5.34
N ALA A 166 -3.42 -1.97 5.40
CA ALA A 166 -4.63 -2.76 5.55
C ALA A 166 -5.39 -2.34 6.82
N LEU A 167 -4.67 -2.20 7.94
CA LEU A 167 -5.23 -1.70 9.19
C LEU A 167 -5.72 -0.26 9.08
N ASN A 168 -5.02 0.64 8.39
CA ASN A 168 -5.51 2.01 8.11
C ASN A 168 -6.85 1.98 7.34
N ARG A 169 -6.98 1.11 6.33
CA ARG A 169 -8.22 0.93 5.56
C ARG A 169 -9.35 0.36 6.43
N PHE A 170 -9.05 -0.63 7.28
CA PHE A 170 -10.02 -1.16 8.23
C PHE A 170 -10.41 -0.14 9.30
N ASN A 171 -9.45 0.62 9.82
CA ASN A 171 -9.70 1.66 10.81
C ASN A 171 -10.68 2.68 10.26
N LEU A 172 -10.44 3.21 9.07
CA LEU A 172 -11.34 4.21 8.49
C LEU A 172 -12.72 3.66 8.15
N SER A 173 -12.81 2.41 7.68
CA SER A 173 -14.07 1.81 7.21
C SER A 173 -14.91 1.13 8.30
N LEU A 174 -14.31 0.69 9.40
CA LEU A 174 -14.99 -0.07 10.46
C LEU A 174 -14.89 0.57 11.84
N ILE A 175 -13.75 1.17 12.20
CA ILE A 175 -13.51 1.66 13.58
C ILE A 175 -13.88 3.13 13.73
N ALA A 176 -13.43 3.96 12.79
CA ALA A 176 -13.74 5.38 12.73
C ALA A 176 -15.17 5.59 12.20
N TYR A 177 -15.62 4.75 11.27
CA TYR A 177 -16.99 4.74 10.78
C TYR A 177 -17.92 4.14 11.83
N ASN A 178 -18.92 4.90 12.27
CA ASN A 178 -19.91 4.54 13.28
C ASN A 178 -19.40 4.52 14.74
N TYR A 179 -18.48 5.44 15.11
CA TYR A 179 -17.86 5.48 16.44
C TYR A 179 -18.85 5.64 17.61
N GLU A 180 -20.02 6.27 17.39
CA GLU A 180 -21.04 6.52 18.43
C GLU A 180 -21.91 5.30 18.76
N ILE A 181 -21.96 4.29 17.87
CA ILE A 181 -22.84 3.13 18.05
C ILE A 181 -22.07 2.00 18.73
N THR A 182 -22.09 1.99 20.06
CA THR A 182 -21.51 0.89 20.88
C THR A 182 -22.36 -0.39 20.80
N ALA A 183 -23.65 -0.27 20.47
CA ALA A 183 -24.57 -1.39 20.31
C ALA A 183 -24.57 -1.91 18.85
N GLY A 184 -23.69 -2.87 18.55
CA GLY A 184 -23.61 -3.52 17.23
C GLY A 184 -22.29 -3.33 16.48
N ARG A 185 -21.15 -3.37 17.19
CA ARG A 185 -19.83 -3.44 16.55
C ARG A 185 -19.84 -4.52 15.46
N TYR A 186 -19.43 -4.13 14.25
CA TYR A 186 -19.40 -5.04 13.11
C TYR A 186 -18.44 -6.20 13.40
N VAL A 187 -19.00 -7.41 13.42
CA VAL A 187 -18.24 -8.65 13.44
C VAL A 187 -18.49 -9.31 12.10
N PRO A 188 -17.45 -9.59 11.29
CA PRO A 188 -17.63 -10.18 9.98
C PRO A 188 -18.31 -11.53 10.13
N THR A 189 -19.35 -11.72 9.33
CA THR A 189 -20.08 -12.98 9.22
C THR A 189 -19.20 -14.03 8.54
N PHE A 190 -19.48 -15.31 8.80
CA PHE A 190 -18.76 -16.41 8.17
C PHE A 190 -18.76 -16.33 6.63
N MET A 191 -19.85 -15.83 6.04
CA MET A 191 -19.96 -15.63 4.60
C MET A 191 -19.03 -14.52 4.08
N GLU A 192 -18.87 -13.42 4.81
CA GLU A 192 -17.94 -12.34 4.42
C GLU A 192 -16.48 -12.82 4.44
N VAL A 193 -16.13 -13.70 5.40
CA VAL A 193 -14.80 -14.33 5.45
C VAL A 193 -14.60 -15.23 4.23
N ILE A 194 -15.57 -16.07 3.87
CA ILE A 194 -15.48 -16.93 2.69
C ILE A 194 -15.33 -16.10 1.41
N VAL A 195 -16.13 -15.04 1.25
CA VAL A 195 -16.05 -14.17 0.07
C VAL A 195 -14.68 -13.52 -0.01
N THR A 196 -14.16 -13.01 1.10
CA THR A 196 -12.81 -12.41 1.15
C THR A 196 -11.74 -13.42 0.75
N LEU A 197 -11.78 -14.64 1.31
CA LEU A 197 -10.84 -15.71 0.95
C LEU A 197 -10.97 -16.13 -0.52
N THR A 198 -12.18 -16.12 -1.07
CA THR A 198 -12.43 -16.45 -2.47
C THR A 198 -11.83 -15.41 -3.40
N VAL A 199 -12.01 -14.12 -3.10
CA VAL A 199 -11.42 -13.01 -3.89
C VAL A 199 -9.89 -13.09 -3.85
N LEU A 200 -9.29 -13.24 -2.67
CA LEU A 200 -7.84 -13.38 -2.53
C LEU A 200 -7.32 -14.61 -3.31
N SER A 201 -8.01 -15.74 -3.21
CA SER A 201 -7.62 -16.95 -3.94
C SER A 201 -7.71 -16.76 -5.46
N LEU A 202 -8.74 -16.04 -5.93
CA LEU A 202 -8.91 -15.72 -7.35
C LEU A 202 -7.78 -14.80 -7.85
N GLU A 203 -7.38 -13.79 -7.07
CA GLU A 203 -6.25 -12.91 -7.41
C GLU A 203 -4.96 -13.71 -7.62
N PHE A 204 -4.61 -14.61 -6.68
CA PHE A 204 -3.45 -15.48 -6.82
C PHE A 204 -3.56 -16.44 -8.01
N TRP A 205 -4.77 -16.93 -8.29
CA TRP A 205 -5.00 -17.84 -9.41
C TRP A 205 -4.83 -17.15 -10.77
N VAL A 206 -5.41 -15.95 -10.93
CA VAL A 206 -5.25 -15.12 -12.14
C VAL A 206 -3.79 -14.74 -12.32
N TYR A 207 -3.12 -14.30 -11.26
CA TYR A 207 -1.68 -14.00 -11.29
C TYR A 207 -0.86 -15.19 -11.80
N ARG A 208 -1.11 -16.39 -11.25
CA ARG A 208 -0.45 -17.62 -11.70
C ARG A 208 -0.76 -17.94 -13.16
N LEU A 209 -1.97 -17.70 -13.63
CA LEU A 209 -2.35 -17.92 -15.02
C LEU A 209 -1.57 -16.99 -15.97
N ILE A 210 -1.44 -15.71 -15.61
CA ILE A 210 -0.73 -14.70 -16.39
C ILE A 210 0.76 -15.06 -16.50
N ILE A 211 1.44 -15.34 -15.38
CA ILE A 211 2.88 -15.65 -15.39
C ILE A 211 3.21 -16.91 -16.19
N ASN A 212 2.32 -17.91 -16.18
CA ASN A 212 2.56 -19.14 -16.95
C ASN A 212 2.28 -18.99 -18.45
N ARG A 213 1.55 -17.95 -18.88
CA ARG A 213 1.11 -17.76 -20.27
C ARG A 213 1.84 -16.64 -21.00
N LEU A 214 2.40 -15.66 -20.28
CA LEU A 214 3.13 -14.53 -20.85
C LEU A 214 4.62 -14.59 -20.47
N PRO A 215 5.55 -14.17 -21.35
CA PRO A 215 6.97 -14.05 -21.02
C PRO A 215 7.19 -12.82 -20.13
N VAL A 216 6.84 -12.93 -18.84
CA VAL A 216 6.99 -11.86 -17.85
C VAL A 216 8.36 -11.93 -17.16
N VAL A 217 8.93 -13.13 -17.03
CA VAL A 217 10.16 -13.39 -16.26
C VAL A 217 11.32 -13.88 -17.15
N GLY A 218 11.03 -14.31 -18.39
CA GLY A 218 12.04 -14.76 -19.35
C GLY A 218 12.57 -13.62 -20.20
N GLU A 219 13.74 -13.82 -20.83
CA GLU A 219 14.25 -12.92 -21.86
C GLU A 219 13.17 -12.68 -22.92
N GLY A 220 13.04 -11.41 -23.33
CA GLY A 220 12.13 -11.04 -24.40
C GLY A 220 12.41 -11.88 -25.66
N PRO A 221 11.41 -12.06 -26.54
CA PRO A 221 11.62 -12.79 -27.79
C PRO A 221 12.89 -12.32 -28.53
N ASP A 222 13.67 -13.24 -29.10
CA ASP A 222 14.97 -12.98 -29.79
C ASP A 222 14.97 -11.87 -30.86
N TRP A 223 13.80 -11.36 -31.26
CA TRP A 223 13.63 -10.29 -32.23
C TRP A 223 13.62 -8.87 -31.62
N LEU A 224 13.62 -8.73 -30.30
CA LEU A 224 13.81 -7.44 -29.62
C LEU A 224 15.31 -7.14 -29.50
N PRO A 225 15.84 -6.08 -30.16
CA PRO A 225 17.24 -5.72 -30.00
C PRO A 225 17.50 -5.37 -28.53
N GLY A 226 18.52 -6.00 -27.95
CA GLY A 226 18.93 -5.77 -26.56
C GLY A 226 19.17 -4.29 -26.29
N HIS A 227 18.61 -3.81 -25.18
CA HIS A 227 18.92 -2.51 -24.59
C HIS A 227 19.96 -2.66 -23.50
#